data_AF-A0A2E9U3M5-F1
#
_entry.id   AF-A0A2E9U3M5-F1
#
_cell.length_a   1.000
_cell.length_b   1.000
_cell.length_c   1.000
_cell.angle_alpha   90.00
_cell.angle_beta   90.00
_cell.angle_gamma   90.00
#
_symmetry.space_group_name_H-M   'P 1'
#
loop_
_entity.id
_entity.type
_entity.pdbx_description
1 polymer ?
#
loop_
_entity_poly.entity_id
_entity_poly.type
_entity_poly.pdbx_seq_one_letter_code
_entity_poly.pdbx_strand_id
1 'polypeptide(L)'
;MRYFAFLIFLVFLSIYGCNNTLTGNVTSSQELYEDGIKTQVYFCPKDNCGKIATNIIDNAESSVHCAFYDLDLKDLITAIAKKSSTADVKVAIDHGNYDGQIKGDGIKIAKSKQYMHNKFCIIDKNKVFTGSFNPTDRGSNFNNNNLLIINSEYLVSNYENEFDELWNGMYASGDKVKYNEINTNIGLIENYFCPEDCQEEGINKILNLVRNAEKSVKVAIFSFTHEGLGDELVKADIKGLDVNVLVERKQRNVQKSQYTRLKDFGVNILVDGNKYNMHHKFIIIDSKIIITGSPNFSFSGYNRNDENFLIIYDESLALKFVKEFDGLFGEGEVV
;
A
#
# COMPACT_ATOMS: atom_id res chain seq x y z
N MET A 1 -70.34 -30.32 -34.33
CA MET A 1 -70.68 -29.07 -33.60
C MET A 1 -69.38 -28.28 -33.41
N ARG A 2 -69.34 -27.02 -33.88
CA ARG A 2 -68.31 -25.99 -33.71
C ARG A 2 -66.95 -26.12 -34.45
N TYR A 3 -66.75 -25.15 -35.34
CA TYR A 3 -65.52 -24.70 -36.00
C TYR A 3 -64.51 -24.12 -35.00
N PHE A 4 -63.21 -24.15 -35.33
CA PHE A 4 -62.34 -22.96 -35.24
C PHE A 4 -61.10 -23.11 -36.14
N ALA A 5 -60.87 -22.09 -36.96
CA ALA A 5 -59.72 -21.90 -37.82
C ALA A 5 -58.50 -21.43 -37.01
N PHE A 6 -57.28 -21.70 -37.50
CA PHE A 6 -56.11 -20.88 -37.17
C PHE A 6 -55.28 -20.63 -38.44
N LEU A 7 -55.23 -19.34 -38.81
CA LEU A 7 -54.30 -18.73 -39.75
C LEU A 7 -52.85 -18.99 -39.30
N ILE A 8 -51.98 -19.34 -40.25
CA ILE A 8 -50.53 -19.14 -40.09
C ILE A 8 -50.17 -17.90 -40.91
N PHE A 9 -49.83 -16.82 -40.21
CA PHE A 9 -49.33 -15.56 -40.79
C PHE A 9 -47.84 -15.73 -41.06
N LEU A 10 -47.44 -15.69 -42.33
CA LEU A 10 -46.03 -15.58 -42.75
C LEU A 10 -45.60 -14.12 -42.58
N VAL A 11 -44.85 -13.83 -41.51
CA VAL A 11 -44.22 -12.53 -41.29
C VAL A 11 -42.90 -12.51 -42.07
N PHE A 12 -42.88 -11.79 -43.20
CA PHE A 12 -41.65 -11.37 -43.86
C PHE A 12 -41.07 -10.19 -43.07
N LEU A 13 -40.02 -10.44 -42.27
CA LEU A 13 -39.19 -9.39 -41.69
C LEU A 13 -38.12 -9.00 -42.72
N SER A 14 -38.33 -7.85 -43.36
CA SER A 14 -37.33 -7.18 -44.17
C SER A 14 -36.21 -6.67 -43.28
N ILE A 15 -34.98 -7.12 -43.55
CA ILE A 15 -33.76 -6.61 -42.94
C ILE A 15 -33.48 -5.26 -43.58
N TYR A 16 -33.90 -4.18 -42.94
CA TYR A 16 -33.32 -2.86 -43.18
C TYR A 16 -32.04 -2.77 -42.36
N GLY A 17 -30.91 -3.04 -43.01
CA GLY A 17 -29.59 -2.73 -42.47
C GLY A 17 -29.43 -1.22 -42.37
N CYS A 18 -29.53 -0.69 -41.15
CA CYS A 18 -28.95 0.61 -40.84
C CYS A 18 -27.43 0.46 -40.85
N ASN A 19 -26.79 0.94 -41.92
CA ASN A 19 -25.36 1.24 -41.93
C ASN A 19 -25.09 2.41 -40.97
N ASN A 20 -25.00 2.12 -39.68
CA ASN A 20 -24.29 2.97 -38.75
C ASN A 20 -22.86 2.46 -38.68
N THR A 21 -22.00 3.02 -39.55
CA THR A 21 -20.57 3.07 -39.29
C THR A 21 -20.35 3.79 -37.97
N LEU A 22 -20.26 3.01 -36.89
CA LEU A 22 -19.61 3.41 -35.67
C LEU A 22 -18.12 3.54 -35.98
N THR A 23 -17.71 4.65 -36.59
CA THR A 23 -16.33 5.13 -36.47
C THR A 23 -16.20 5.71 -35.06
N GLY A 24 -16.29 4.83 -34.06
CA GLY A 24 -15.73 5.15 -32.76
C GLY A 24 -14.24 5.30 -33.00
N ASN A 25 -13.73 6.51 -32.85
CA ASN A 25 -12.31 6.70 -32.62
C ASN A 25 -11.97 5.84 -31.40
N VAL A 26 -11.39 4.67 -31.62
CA VAL A 26 -10.60 4.00 -30.60
C VAL A 26 -9.40 4.91 -30.43
N THR A 27 -9.53 5.92 -29.58
CA THR A 27 -8.37 6.46 -28.88
C THR A 27 -7.79 5.28 -28.15
N SER A 28 -6.80 4.65 -28.77
CA SER A 28 -5.79 3.85 -28.09
C SER A 28 -5.32 4.71 -26.93
N SER A 29 -5.89 4.53 -25.74
CA SER A 29 -5.27 5.01 -24.52
C SER A 29 -3.94 4.30 -24.48
N GLN A 30 -2.90 5.01 -24.93
CA GLN A 30 -1.56 4.47 -24.96
C GLN A 30 -1.26 4.05 -23.52
N GLU A 31 -1.04 2.75 -23.30
CA GLU A 31 -0.71 2.24 -21.98
C GLU A 31 0.49 3.03 -21.46
N LEU A 32 0.30 3.68 -20.31
CA LEU A 32 1.33 4.50 -19.68
C LEU A 32 2.53 3.61 -19.36
N TYR A 33 3.67 3.85 -20.00
CA TYR A 33 4.90 3.09 -19.82
C TYR A 33 6.04 3.99 -19.33
N GLU A 34 6.70 3.59 -18.25
CA GLU A 34 7.87 4.27 -17.69
C GLU A 34 9.07 3.32 -17.63
N ASP A 35 10.16 3.67 -18.31
CA ASP A 35 11.40 2.89 -18.31
C ASP A 35 12.38 3.39 -17.26
N GLY A 36 13.43 2.61 -16.96
CA GLY A 36 14.49 3.00 -16.04
C GLY A 36 14.11 2.98 -14.57
N ILE A 37 12.97 2.37 -14.22
CA ILE A 37 12.51 2.18 -12.85
C ILE A 37 13.47 1.25 -12.11
N LYS A 38 13.85 1.66 -10.90
CA LYS A 38 14.65 0.87 -9.96
C LYS A 38 13.96 0.87 -8.61
N THR A 39 13.83 -0.32 -8.04
CA THR A 39 13.31 -0.54 -6.69
C THR A 39 14.43 -0.93 -5.74
N GLN A 40 14.41 -0.35 -4.54
CA GLN A 40 15.23 -0.79 -3.42
C GLN A 40 14.34 -0.99 -2.21
N VAL A 41 14.53 -2.08 -1.49
CA VAL A 41 13.80 -2.35 -0.25
C VAL A 41 14.80 -2.68 0.85
N TYR A 42 14.49 -2.19 2.04
CA TYR A 42 15.24 -2.40 3.26
C TYR A 42 14.32 -2.85 4.38
N PHE A 43 14.80 -3.74 5.22
CA PHE A 43 14.07 -4.34 6.32
C PHE A 43 14.73 -3.97 7.66
N CYS A 44 13.98 -3.26 8.50
CA CYS A 44 14.43 -2.84 9.82
C CYS A 44 14.20 -3.93 10.87
N PRO A 45 15.00 -3.96 11.95
CA PRO A 45 16.14 -3.08 12.22
C PRO A 45 17.44 -3.48 11.47
N LYS A 46 17.45 -4.66 10.84
CA LYS A 46 18.63 -5.27 10.19
C LYS A 46 19.37 -4.33 9.23
N ASP A 47 18.64 -3.62 8.38
CA ASP A 47 19.23 -2.76 7.34
C ASP A 47 19.41 -1.29 7.80
N ASN A 48 19.00 -0.94 9.02
CA ASN A 48 19.06 0.42 9.57
C ASN A 48 18.38 1.46 8.66
N CYS A 49 17.06 1.33 8.49
CA CYS A 49 16.27 2.23 7.65
C CYS A 49 16.34 3.69 8.12
N GLY A 50 16.55 3.95 9.41
CA GLY A 50 16.80 5.30 9.91
C GLY A 50 18.02 5.95 9.27
N LYS A 51 19.17 5.26 9.27
CA LYS A 51 20.38 5.75 8.59
C LYS A 51 20.18 5.92 7.08
N ILE A 52 19.45 5.00 6.45
CA ILE A 52 19.15 5.07 5.01
C ILE A 52 18.30 6.30 4.70
N ALA A 53 17.20 6.51 5.44
CA ALA A 53 16.34 7.67 5.30
C ALA A 53 17.12 8.98 5.52
N THR A 54 17.93 9.06 6.59
CA THR A 54 18.78 10.21 6.88
C THR A 54 19.73 10.51 5.72
N ASN A 55 20.43 9.50 5.19
CA ASN A 55 21.33 9.66 4.06
C ASN A 55 20.62 10.17 2.80
N ILE A 56 19.40 9.70 2.53
CA ILE A 56 18.62 10.16 1.37
C ILE A 56 18.30 11.65 1.52
N ILE A 57 17.84 12.07 2.69
CA ILE A 57 17.53 13.48 2.97
C ILE A 57 18.80 14.35 2.91
N ASP A 58 19.91 13.90 3.50
CA ASP A 58 21.18 14.64 3.48
C ASP A 58 21.73 14.86 2.06
N ASN A 59 21.48 13.92 1.15
CA ASN A 59 21.92 14.00 -0.24
C ASN A 59 20.90 14.67 -1.19
N ALA A 60 19.72 15.08 -0.69
CA ALA A 60 18.76 15.80 -1.52
C ALA A 60 19.35 17.13 -2.03
N GLU A 61 19.16 17.45 -3.30
CA GLU A 61 19.76 18.62 -3.94
C GLU A 61 18.81 19.82 -4.02
N SER A 62 17.50 19.58 -4.08
CA SER A 62 16.49 20.55 -4.47
C SER A 62 15.24 20.56 -3.60
N SER A 63 14.66 19.39 -3.27
CA SER A 63 13.44 19.32 -2.45
C SER A 63 13.31 18.03 -1.64
N VAL A 64 12.67 18.15 -0.47
CA VAL A 64 12.28 17.04 0.41
C VAL A 64 10.88 17.32 0.95
N HIS A 65 9.89 16.59 0.48
CA HIS A 65 8.50 16.68 0.95
C HIS A 65 8.12 15.37 1.63
N CYS A 66 7.71 15.41 2.90
CA CYS A 66 7.50 14.22 3.71
C CYS A 66 6.17 14.24 4.47
N ALA A 67 5.46 13.11 4.48
CA ALA A 67 4.29 12.90 5.32
C ALA A 67 4.55 11.73 6.28
N PHE A 68 4.52 12.02 7.59
CA PHE A 68 4.84 11.06 8.64
C PHE A 68 3.76 10.98 9.72
N TYR A 69 3.28 9.78 9.97
CA TYR A 69 2.41 9.50 11.11
C TYR A 69 3.10 9.77 12.45
N ASP A 70 4.40 9.47 12.55
CA ASP A 70 5.18 9.57 13.77
C ASP A 70 6.65 9.85 13.41
N LEU A 71 7.30 10.77 14.12
CA LEU A 71 8.67 11.22 13.87
C LEU A 71 9.35 11.63 15.19
N ASP A 72 10.25 10.79 15.69
CA ASP A 72 11.10 11.09 16.85
C ASP A 72 12.60 10.80 16.60
N LEU A 73 12.94 10.30 15.40
CA LEU A 73 14.30 9.90 15.07
C LEU A 73 15.22 11.12 14.90
N LYS A 74 16.03 11.38 15.92
CA LYS A 74 16.89 12.58 16.06
C LYS A 74 17.78 12.85 14.85
N ASP A 75 18.41 11.82 14.29
CA ASP A 75 19.32 11.98 13.15
C ASP A 75 18.57 12.45 11.91
N LEU A 76 17.36 11.91 11.68
CA LEU A 76 16.50 12.33 10.57
C LEU A 76 15.99 13.75 10.76
N ILE A 77 15.53 14.09 11.97
CA ILE A 77 15.10 15.46 12.31
C ILE A 77 16.25 16.44 12.07
N THR A 78 17.48 16.08 12.46
CA THR A 78 18.67 16.91 12.25
C THR A 78 18.97 17.07 10.75
N ALA A 79 18.90 15.99 9.96
CA ALA A 79 19.09 16.07 8.52
C ALA A 79 18.03 16.95 7.83
N ILE A 80 16.76 16.82 8.20
CA ILE A 80 15.66 17.69 7.71
C ILE A 80 15.95 19.16 8.03
N ALA A 81 16.30 19.46 9.29
CA ALA A 81 16.57 20.82 9.74
C ALA A 81 17.82 21.43 9.07
N LYS A 82 18.85 20.63 8.81
CA LYS A 82 20.02 21.07 8.04
C LYS A 82 19.66 21.34 6.59
N LYS A 83 18.91 20.41 5.96
CA LYS A 83 18.57 20.47 4.54
C LYS A 83 17.66 21.65 4.19
N SER A 84 16.79 22.07 5.12
CA SER A 84 15.89 23.23 4.94
C SER A 84 16.61 24.57 4.72
N SER A 85 17.91 24.66 5.02
CA SER A 85 18.72 25.84 4.71
C SER A 85 19.18 25.92 3.24
N THR A 86 19.06 24.82 2.49
CA THR A 86 19.62 24.67 1.14
C THR A 86 18.65 24.12 0.09
N ALA A 87 17.48 23.64 0.51
CA ALA A 87 16.48 23.01 -0.36
C ALA A 87 15.05 23.33 0.13
N ASP A 88 14.05 23.13 -0.72
CA ASP A 88 12.62 23.24 -0.32
C ASP A 88 12.27 22.02 0.53
N VAL A 89 12.11 22.22 1.84
CA VAL A 89 11.84 21.14 2.79
C VAL A 89 10.51 21.38 3.49
N LYS A 90 9.59 20.44 3.31
CA LYS A 90 8.25 20.47 3.91
C LYS A 90 7.92 19.12 4.54
N VAL A 91 7.42 19.14 5.77
CA VAL A 91 7.06 17.93 6.52
C VAL A 91 5.69 18.09 7.13
N ALA A 92 4.77 17.19 6.78
CA ALA A 92 3.48 17.02 7.44
C ALA A 92 3.58 15.90 8.49
N ILE A 93 3.13 16.16 9.72
CA ILE A 93 3.18 15.22 10.85
C ILE A 93 1.80 15.10 11.49
N ASP A 94 1.36 13.88 11.78
CA ASP A 94 0.07 13.66 12.46
C ASP A 94 0.04 14.37 13.82
N HIS A 95 -1.03 15.10 14.09
CA HIS A 95 -1.15 15.86 15.34
C HIS A 95 -1.11 15.01 16.62
N GLY A 96 -1.52 13.73 16.55
CA GLY A 96 -1.59 12.83 17.69
C GLY A 96 -0.22 12.32 18.13
N ASN A 97 0.77 12.31 17.23
CA ASN A 97 2.14 11.86 17.52
C ASN A 97 3.17 12.99 17.39
N TYR A 98 2.74 14.23 17.20
CA TYR A 98 3.65 15.37 17.17
C TYR A 98 4.08 15.77 18.60
N ASP A 99 5.36 15.64 18.89
CA ASP A 99 5.94 15.90 20.22
C ASP A 99 6.60 17.29 20.36
N GLY A 100 6.65 18.07 19.29
CA GLY A 100 7.25 19.40 19.29
C GLY A 100 8.76 19.45 19.09
N GLN A 101 9.43 18.34 18.78
CA GLN A 101 10.89 18.34 18.54
C GLN A 101 11.29 19.09 17.26
N ILE A 102 10.43 19.13 16.24
CA ILE A 102 10.68 19.80 14.96
C ILE A 102 9.70 20.96 14.75
N LYS A 103 10.19 22.15 14.37
CA LYS A 103 9.39 23.38 14.22
C LYS A 103 9.90 24.22 13.05
N GLY A 104 9.06 25.12 12.54
CA GLY A 104 9.39 26.09 11.50
C GLY A 104 8.34 26.14 10.41
N ASP A 105 8.48 27.07 9.47
CA ASP A 105 7.51 27.28 8.39
C ASP A 105 7.40 26.07 7.42
N GLY A 106 8.44 25.23 7.38
CA GLY A 106 8.46 23.95 6.66
C GLY A 106 7.77 22.80 7.41
N ILE A 107 7.11 23.04 8.55
CA ILE A 107 6.45 21.98 9.34
C ILE A 107 4.94 22.23 9.41
N LYS A 108 4.17 21.24 8.96
CA LYS A 108 2.70 21.19 9.06
C LYS A 108 2.29 20.15 10.09
N ILE A 109 1.48 20.58 11.06
CA ILE A 109 0.82 19.66 11.99
C ILE A 109 -0.55 19.30 11.41
N ALA A 110 -0.72 18.04 11.03
CA ALA A 110 -1.92 17.51 10.41
C ALA A 110 -3.02 17.27 11.47
N LYS A 111 -3.86 18.29 11.66
CA LYS A 111 -4.99 18.28 12.61
C LYS A 111 -6.23 17.71 11.92
N SER A 112 -6.35 16.39 11.90
CA SER A 112 -7.49 15.66 11.36
C SER A 112 -8.27 14.94 12.47
N LYS A 113 -9.53 14.57 12.20
CA LYS A 113 -10.30 13.66 13.07
C LYS A 113 -9.89 12.20 12.89
N GLN A 114 -9.37 11.86 11.70
CA GLN A 114 -8.78 10.56 11.40
C GLN A 114 -7.25 10.70 11.45
N TYR A 115 -6.53 9.58 11.40
CA TYR A 115 -5.06 9.64 11.40
C TYR A 115 -4.54 10.03 10.02
N MET A 116 -3.60 11.00 9.99
CA MET A 116 -2.69 11.15 8.85
C MET A 116 -1.63 10.06 8.97
N HIS A 117 -1.95 8.86 8.49
CA HIS A 117 -1.16 7.65 8.75
C HIS A 117 -0.19 7.37 7.59
N ASN A 118 0.33 8.39 6.92
CA ASN A 118 1.33 8.23 5.87
C ASN A 118 2.76 8.04 6.42
N LYS A 119 3.64 7.44 5.60
CA LYS A 119 5.09 7.22 5.88
C LYS A 119 5.91 7.36 4.60
N PHE A 120 5.80 8.50 3.94
CA PHE A 120 6.50 8.70 2.68
C PHE A 120 7.30 9.99 2.65
N CYS A 121 8.29 10.04 1.76
CA CYS A 121 8.83 11.29 1.26
C CYS A 121 9.06 11.25 -0.25
N ILE A 122 8.88 12.42 -0.87
CA ILE A 122 9.36 12.73 -2.22
C ILE A 122 10.70 13.46 -2.11
N ILE A 123 11.68 13.00 -2.88
CA ILE A 123 13.05 13.54 -2.89
C ILE A 123 13.39 14.00 -4.29
N ASP A 124 13.74 15.28 -4.43
CA ASP A 124 14.16 15.94 -5.66
C ASP A 124 13.23 15.73 -6.85
N LYS A 125 11.92 15.56 -6.58
CA LYS A 125 10.91 15.23 -7.59
C LYS A 125 11.31 14.07 -8.51
N ASN A 126 12.08 13.12 -7.99
CA ASN A 126 12.67 12.03 -8.77
C ASN A 126 12.37 10.66 -8.17
N LYS A 127 12.32 10.58 -6.83
CA LYS A 127 12.04 9.33 -6.14
C LYS A 127 11.11 9.53 -4.96
N VAL A 128 10.37 8.47 -4.69
CA VAL A 128 9.56 8.32 -3.48
C VAL A 128 10.23 7.27 -2.62
N PHE A 129 10.27 7.49 -1.30
CA PHE A 129 10.34 6.37 -0.37
C PHE A 129 9.04 6.26 0.40
N THR A 130 8.59 5.03 0.64
CA THR A 130 7.38 4.69 1.39
C THR A 130 7.52 3.34 2.10
N GLY A 131 6.46 2.83 2.71
CA GLY A 131 6.40 1.51 3.32
C GLY A 131 5.70 1.56 4.69
N SER A 132 6.09 0.63 5.57
CA SER A 132 5.52 0.56 6.92
C SER A 132 6.33 1.33 7.96
N PHE A 133 7.47 1.89 7.57
CA PHE A 133 8.48 2.48 8.46
C PHE A 133 8.08 3.85 9.01
N ASN A 134 7.76 3.90 10.30
CA ASN A 134 7.75 5.16 11.04
C ASN A 134 9.19 5.59 11.34
N PRO A 135 9.62 6.82 11.00
CA PRO A 135 10.95 7.33 11.35
C PRO A 135 11.05 7.68 12.84
N THR A 136 11.01 6.65 13.68
CA THR A 136 11.22 6.74 15.12
C THR A 136 12.39 5.88 15.57
N ASP A 137 12.93 6.14 16.76
CA ASP A 137 13.96 5.31 17.37
C ASP A 137 13.48 3.85 17.48
N ARG A 138 12.22 3.66 17.91
CA ARG A 138 11.55 2.34 17.90
C ARG A 138 11.42 1.75 16.50
N GLY A 139 10.96 2.54 15.54
CA GLY A 139 10.80 2.12 14.15
C GLY A 139 12.10 1.65 13.52
N SER A 140 13.20 2.35 13.80
CA SER A 140 14.51 2.12 13.20
C SER A 140 15.29 1.00 13.88
N ASN A 141 15.31 0.99 15.22
CA ASN A 141 16.27 0.18 15.97
C ASN A 141 15.67 -1.11 16.55
N PHE A 142 14.34 -1.24 16.55
CA PHE A 142 13.67 -2.29 17.33
C PHE A 142 12.53 -2.99 16.60
N ASN A 143 11.68 -2.24 15.88
CA ASN A 143 10.52 -2.80 15.21
C ASN A 143 10.88 -3.40 13.84
N ASN A 144 10.23 -4.50 13.45
CA ASN A 144 10.29 -4.94 12.06
C ASN A 144 9.49 -4.01 11.16
N ASN A 145 10.13 -3.42 10.16
CA ASN A 145 9.50 -2.51 9.20
C ASN A 145 10.12 -2.68 7.82
N ASN A 146 9.42 -2.25 6.77
CA ASN A 146 10.00 -2.12 5.45
C ASN A 146 10.06 -0.65 5.02
N LEU A 147 11.15 -0.30 4.32
CA LEU A 147 11.36 0.96 3.64
C LEU A 147 11.63 0.65 2.16
N LEU A 148 10.73 1.09 1.30
CA LEU A 148 10.77 0.92 -0.14
C LEU A 148 11.14 2.25 -0.80
N ILE A 149 12.06 2.24 -1.75
CA ILE A 149 12.49 3.41 -2.53
C ILE A 149 12.30 3.10 -4.01
N ILE A 150 11.66 4.01 -4.74
CA ILE A 150 11.36 3.87 -6.16
C ILE A 150 11.65 5.20 -6.86
N ASN A 151 12.45 5.18 -7.92
CA ASN A 151 12.48 6.30 -8.86
C ASN A 151 11.34 6.11 -9.88
N SER A 152 10.45 7.09 -9.98
CA SER A 152 9.34 7.12 -10.93
C SER A 152 8.77 8.52 -10.97
N GLU A 153 8.73 9.14 -12.13
CA GLU A 153 8.12 10.44 -12.38
C GLU A 153 6.61 10.38 -12.13
N TYR A 154 5.94 9.29 -12.51
CA TYR A 154 4.50 9.15 -12.33
C TYR A 154 4.12 8.92 -10.87
N LEU A 155 4.86 8.08 -10.13
CA LEU A 155 4.65 7.96 -8.68
C LEU A 155 4.97 9.28 -7.99
N VAL A 156 6.08 9.94 -8.31
CA VAL A 156 6.39 11.27 -7.76
C VAL A 156 5.24 12.24 -7.98
N SER A 157 4.66 12.27 -9.18
CA SER A 157 3.52 13.14 -9.48
C SER A 157 2.30 12.82 -8.62
N ASN A 158 1.97 11.55 -8.38
CA ASN A 158 0.86 11.18 -7.52
C ASN A 158 1.13 11.54 -6.05
N TYR A 159 2.33 11.25 -5.55
CA TYR A 159 2.71 11.52 -4.16
C TYR A 159 2.86 13.02 -3.86
N GLU A 160 3.32 13.83 -4.82
CA GLU A 160 3.34 15.30 -4.68
C GLU A 160 1.93 15.88 -4.63
N ASN A 161 0.99 15.35 -5.45
CA ASN A 161 -0.40 15.77 -5.37
C ASN A 161 -0.99 15.47 -3.98
N GLU A 162 -0.87 14.22 -3.50
CA GLU A 162 -1.28 13.84 -2.14
C GLU A 162 -0.63 14.75 -1.08
N PHE A 163 0.68 15.00 -1.20
CA PHE A 163 1.38 15.86 -0.26
C PHE A 163 0.82 17.28 -0.25
N ASP A 164 0.52 17.84 -1.42
CA ASP A 164 -0.10 19.16 -1.54
C ASP A 164 -1.50 19.20 -0.90
N GLU A 165 -2.29 18.13 -0.99
CA GLU A 165 -3.57 18.03 -0.29
C GLU A 165 -3.41 18.09 1.24
N LEU A 166 -2.52 17.23 1.77
CA LEU A 166 -2.18 17.21 3.20
C LEU A 166 -1.62 18.55 3.68
N TRP A 167 -0.76 19.18 2.87
CA TRP A 167 -0.16 20.48 3.18
C TRP A 167 -1.21 21.59 3.24
N ASN A 168 -2.20 21.55 2.34
CA ASN A 168 -3.32 22.48 2.31
C ASN A 168 -4.42 22.16 3.33
N GLY A 169 -4.31 21.05 4.06
CA GLY A 169 -5.20 20.68 5.14
C GLY A 169 -6.45 19.92 4.70
N MET A 170 -6.39 19.28 3.54
CA MET A 170 -7.35 18.28 3.12
C MET A 170 -6.88 16.93 3.68
N TYR A 171 -7.75 16.27 4.44
CA TYR A 171 -7.46 15.00 5.12
C TYR A 171 -8.68 14.09 5.03
N ALA A 172 -8.46 12.80 4.78
CA ALA A 172 -9.46 11.77 4.52
C ALA A 172 -10.46 12.20 3.42
N SER A 173 -9.99 13.03 2.50
CA SER A 173 -10.66 13.49 1.29
C SER A 173 -9.62 14.02 0.31
N GLY A 174 -9.84 13.85 -0.98
CA GLY A 174 -8.89 14.29 -2.00
C GLY A 174 -9.35 13.94 -3.40
N ASP A 175 -8.49 14.22 -4.37
CA ASP A 175 -8.63 13.71 -5.73
C ASP A 175 -8.06 12.28 -5.81
N LYS A 176 -8.67 11.45 -6.66
CA LYS A 176 -8.11 10.13 -6.98
C LYS A 176 -6.75 10.27 -7.67
N VAL A 177 -5.88 9.28 -7.51
CA VAL A 177 -4.59 9.24 -8.21
C VAL A 177 -4.77 9.39 -9.73
N LYS A 178 -3.89 10.19 -10.33
CA LYS A 178 -3.89 10.41 -11.78
C LYS A 178 -3.35 9.21 -12.55
N TYR A 179 -2.31 8.57 -12.01
CA TYR A 179 -1.64 7.42 -12.61
C TYR A 179 -1.77 6.22 -11.67
N ASN A 180 -2.94 5.59 -11.65
CA ASN A 180 -3.22 4.44 -10.78
C ASN A 180 -2.46 3.18 -11.22
N GLU A 181 -2.28 2.97 -12.52
CA GLU A 181 -1.59 1.84 -13.14
C GLU A 181 -0.42 2.36 -14.01
N ILE A 182 0.80 1.96 -13.68
CA ILE A 182 2.03 2.39 -14.37
C ILE A 182 2.76 1.14 -14.85
N ASN A 183 2.79 0.90 -16.17
CA ASN A 183 3.60 -0.19 -16.72
C ASN A 183 5.06 0.23 -16.74
N THR A 184 5.97 -0.68 -16.38
CA THR A 184 7.40 -0.36 -16.29
C THR A 184 8.29 -1.48 -16.78
N ASN A 185 9.60 -1.24 -16.81
CA ASN A 185 10.61 -2.26 -17.08
C ASN A 185 10.73 -3.34 -15.99
N ILE A 186 10.17 -3.13 -14.79
CA ILE A 186 10.14 -4.13 -13.71
C ILE A 186 8.79 -4.84 -13.55
N GLY A 187 7.77 -4.40 -14.30
CA GLY A 187 6.39 -4.87 -14.19
C GLY A 187 5.41 -3.74 -13.93
N LEU A 188 4.14 -4.09 -13.71
CA LEU A 188 3.09 -3.13 -13.36
C LEU A 188 3.31 -2.62 -11.92
N ILE A 189 3.11 -1.33 -11.71
CA ILE A 189 2.97 -0.71 -10.38
C ILE A 189 1.58 -0.10 -10.30
N GLU A 190 0.83 -0.43 -9.26
CA GLU A 190 -0.41 0.23 -8.91
C GLU A 190 -0.23 1.07 -7.64
N ASN A 191 -0.82 2.26 -7.61
CA ASN A 191 -0.72 3.21 -6.49
C ASN A 191 -2.11 3.64 -6.01
N TYR A 192 -2.28 3.63 -4.70
CA TYR A 192 -3.53 4.00 -4.02
C TYR A 192 -3.26 4.91 -2.83
N PHE A 193 -4.06 5.97 -2.70
CA PHE A 193 -4.25 6.72 -1.47
C PHE A 193 -5.64 6.43 -0.89
N CYS A 194 -5.69 6.14 0.41
CA CYS A 194 -6.93 5.90 1.12
C CYS A 194 -7.30 7.14 1.93
N PRO A 195 -8.61 7.41 2.12
CA PRO A 195 -9.75 6.59 1.71
C PRO A 195 -10.19 6.68 0.24
N GLU A 196 -9.73 7.66 -0.52
CA GLU A 196 -10.25 8.11 -1.82
C GLU A 196 -10.26 7.00 -2.87
N ASP A 197 -9.15 6.30 -3.02
CA ASP A 197 -9.00 5.21 -3.99
C ASP A 197 -9.43 3.85 -3.39
N CYS A 198 -9.69 3.79 -2.08
CA CYS A 198 -9.77 2.53 -1.34
C CYS A 198 -11.18 2.07 -1.00
N GLN A 199 -12.14 2.97 -0.83
CA GLN A 199 -13.51 2.61 -0.41
C GLN A 199 -14.24 1.68 -1.39
N GLU A 200 -13.80 1.62 -2.65
CA GLU A 200 -14.41 0.75 -3.68
C GLU A 200 -13.40 -0.03 -4.53
N GLU A 201 -12.17 0.46 -4.69
CA GLU A 201 -11.20 -0.12 -5.63
C GLU A 201 -10.03 -0.80 -4.91
N GLY A 202 -9.28 -0.06 -4.10
CA GLY A 202 -8.02 -0.54 -3.49
C GLY A 202 -8.16 -1.85 -2.70
N ILE A 203 -9.09 -1.91 -1.73
CA ILE A 203 -9.28 -3.15 -0.95
C ILE A 203 -9.83 -4.29 -1.82
N ASN A 204 -10.75 -4.00 -2.75
CA ASN A 204 -11.32 -5.01 -3.62
C ASN A 204 -10.28 -5.58 -4.59
N LYS A 205 -9.31 -4.77 -5.03
CA LYS A 205 -8.16 -5.22 -5.83
C LYS A 205 -7.33 -6.24 -5.04
N ILE A 206 -7.00 -5.94 -3.78
CA ILE A 206 -6.28 -6.87 -2.89
C ILE A 206 -7.05 -8.18 -2.71
N LEU A 207 -8.36 -8.12 -2.40
CA LEU A 207 -9.20 -9.31 -2.26
C LEU A 207 -9.22 -10.16 -3.53
N ASN A 208 -9.29 -9.51 -4.70
CA ASN A 208 -9.29 -10.19 -5.98
C ASN A 208 -7.94 -10.86 -6.29
N LEU A 209 -6.83 -10.21 -5.95
CA LEU A 209 -5.49 -10.78 -6.13
C LEU A 209 -5.31 -12.04 -5.27
N VAL A 210 -5.72 -11.99 -3.99
CA VAL A 210 -5.67 -13.18 -3.11
C VAL A 210 -6.59 -14.29 -3.63
N ARG A 211 -7.78 -13.95 -4.12
CA ARG A 211 -8.75 -14.91 -4.68
C ARG A 211 -8.20 -15.68 -5.88
N ASN A 212 -7.43 -15.00 -6.74
CA ASN A 212 -6.86 -15.53 -7.98
C ASN A 212 -5.40 -16.00 -7.84
N ALA A 213 -4.85 -16.00 -6.63
CA ALA A 213 -3.55 -16.61 -6.39
C ALA A 213 -3.57 -18.08 -6.86
N GLU A 214 -2.43 -18.57 -7.33
CA GLU A 214 -2.33 -19.93 -7.90
C GLU A 214 -1.47 -20.87 -7.05
N LYS A 215 -0.52 -20.34 -6.27
CA LYS A 215 0.50 -21.13 -5.56
C LYS A 215 0.60 -20.79 -4.08
N SER A 216 0.74 -19.50 -3.74
CA SER A 216 1.01 -19.11 -2.36
C SER A 216 0.56 -17.69 -2.04
N VAL A 217 0.20 -17.51 -0.76
CA VAL A 217 -0.10 -16.19 -0.18
C VAL A 217 0.61 -16.09 1.16
N LYS A 218 1.55 -15.14 1.28
CA LYS A 218 2.29 -14.86 2.52
C LYS A 218 1.92 -13.48 3.04
N VAL A 219 1.56 -13.38 4.32
CA VAL A 219 1.06 -12.13 4.91
C VAL A 219 1.82 -11.80 6.19
N ALA A 220 2.51 -10.67 6.26
CA ALA A 220 3.05 -10.13 7.52
C ALA A 220 2.32 -8.83 7.87
N ILE A 221 1.64 -8.82 9.01
CA ILE A 221 0.73 -7.73 9.37
C ILE A 221 0.74 -7.36 10.86
N PHE A 222 0.92 -6.08 11.14
CA PHE A 222 0.80 -5.53 12.48
C PHE A 222 -0.62 -5.71 13.04
N SER A 223 -1.65 -5.10 12.44
CA SER A 223 -3.04 -5.26 12.90
C SER A 223 -3.93 -5.81 11.79
N PHE A 224 -4.65 -6.90 12.09
CA PHE A 224 -5.49 -7.61 11.12
C PHE A 224 -6.89 -7.87 11.67
N THR A 225 -7.86 -7.06 11.22
CA THR A 225 -9.27 -7.13 11.58
C THR A 225 -10.22 -7.15 10.37
N HIS A 226 -9.69 -7.12 9.14
CA HIS A 226 -10.49 -7.11 7.91
C HIS A 226 -11.06 -8.50 7.58
N GLU A 227 -12.34 -8.71 7.87
CA GLU A 227 -13.03 -9.99 7.70
C GLU A 227 -12.97 -10.53 6.27
N GLY A 228 -13.24 -9.70 5.26
CA GLY A 228 -13.23 -10.13 3.86
C GLY A 228 -11.87 -10.62 3.37
N LEU A 229 -10.76 -10.12 3.95
CA LEU A 229 -9.43 -10.61 3.59
C LEU A 229 -9.15 -11.94 4.31
N GLY A 230 -9.60 -12.07 5.56
CA GLY A 230 -9.62 -13.36 6.25
C GLY A 230 -10.40 -14.43 5.47
N ASP A 231 -11.54 -14.07 4.88
CA ASP A 231 -12.34 -14.99 4.05
C ASP A 231 -11.56 -15.48 2.84
N GLU A 232 -10.91 -14.57 2.10
CA GLU A 232 -10.16 -14.95 0.90
C GLU A 232 -8.92 -15.80 1.25
N LEU A 233 -8.27 -15.56 2.40
CA LEU A 233 -7.17 -16.40 2.88
C LEU A 233 -7.63 -17.82 3.25
N VAL A 234 -8.75 -17.97 3.96
CA VAL A 234 -9.34 -19.29 4.24
C VAL A 234 -9.72 -20.01 2.95
N LYS A 235 -10.32 -19.29 1.99
CA LYS A 235 -10.66 -19.87 0.68
C LYS A 235 -9.41 -20.30 -0.10
N ALA A 236 -8.33 -19.52 -0.05
CA ALA A 236 -7.07 -19.88 -0.69
C ALA A 236 -6.47 -21.15 -0.06
N ASP A 237 -6.48 -21.26 1.27
CA ASP A 237 -6.00 -22.43 2.00
C ASP A 237 -6.82 -23.70 1.68
N ILE A 238 -8.16 -23.59 1.65
CA ILE A 238 -9.07 -24.69 1.26
C ILE A 238 -8.83 -25.16 -0.19
N LYS A 239 -8.39 -24.26 -1.09
CA LYS A 239 -8.00 -24.60 -2.46
C LYS A 239 -6.65 -25.34 -2.54
N GLY A 240 -5.93 -25.46 -1.43
CA GLY A 240 -4.64 -26.14 -1.34
C GLY A 240 -3.42 -25.26 -1.64
N LEU A 241 -3.57 -23.93 -1.60
CA LEU A 241 -2.43 -23.01 -1.73
C LEU A 241 -1.59 -23.00 -0.45
N ASP A 242 -0.30 -22.66 -0.58
CA ASP A 242 0.58 -22.40 0.57
C ASP A 242 0.27 -21.03 1.18
N VAL A 243 -0.66 -20.99 2.14
CA VAL A 243 -1.09 -19.77 2.83
C VAL A 243 -0.40 -19.67 4.20
N ASN A 244 0.44 -18.65 4.37
CA ASN A 244 1.16 -18.40 5.62
C ASN A 244 0.90 -16.98 6.12
N VAL A 245 0.48 -16.84 7.38
CA VAL A 245 0.15 -15.55 7.98
C VAL A 245 0.99 -15.35 9.24
N LEU A 246 1.69 -14.22 9.33
CA LEU A 246 2.42 -13.79 10.51
C LEU A 246 1.76 -12.52 11.06
N VAL A 247 1.29 -12.58 12.30
CA VAL A 247 0.65 -11.45 12.99
C VAL A 247 1.49 -10.95 14.15
N GLU A 248 1.36 -9.66 14.46
CA GLU A 248 2.01 -9.09 15.64
C GLU A 248 1.40 -9.66 16.94
N ARG A 249 2.27 -10.10 17.84
CA ARG A 249 1.96 -10.69 19.14
C ARG A 249 0.98 -9.90 19.98
N LYS A 250 1.19 -8.60 20.12
CA LYS A 250 0.32 -7.74 20.93
C LYS A 250 -1.03 -7.48 20.26
N GLN A 251 -1.11 -7.63 18.94
CA GLN A 251 -2.32 -7.38 18.16
C GLN A 251 -3.21 -8.62 18.02
N ARG A 252 -2.69 -9.83 18.26
CA ARG A 252 -3.45 -11.09 18.07
C ARG A 252 -4.77 -11.18 18.87
N ASN A 253 -4.86 -10.54 20.04
CA ASN A 253 -6.01 -10.60 20.95
C ASN A 253 -6.88 -9.34 20.92
N VAL A 254 -6.62 -8.38 20.03
CA VAL A 254 -7.47 -7.19 19.90
C VAL A 254 -8.84 -7.58 19.37
N GLN A 255 -9.85 -6.76 19.67
CA GLN A 255 -11.21 -7.01 19.22
C GLN A 255 -11.25 -7.16 17.69
N LYS A 256 -11.96 -8.18 17.20
CA LYS A 256 -12.07 -8.54 15.76
C LYS A 256 -10.77 -8.99 15.09
N SER A 257 -9.71 -9.25 15.86
CA SER A 257 -8.51 -9.90 15.32
C SER A 257 -8.88 -11.15 14.53
N GLN A 258 -8.29 -11.31 13.35
CA GLN A 258 -8.48 -12.50 12.52
C GLN A 258 -7.64 -13.70 13.00
N TYR A 259 -6.76 -13.53 14.00
CA TYR A 259 -5.85 -14.59 14.46
C TYR A 259 -6.58 -15.88 14.84
N THR A 260 -7.47 -15.83 15.84
CA THR A 260 -8.19 -17.01 16.34
C THR A 260 -9.03 -17.63 15.23
N ARG A 261 -9.69 -16.79 14.42
CA ARG A 261 -10.52 -17.27 13.32
C ARG A 261 -9.72 -18.06 12.28
N LEU A 262 -8.61 -17.50 11.78
CA LEU A 262 -7.78 -18.17 10.78
C LEU A 262 -7.18 -19.47 11.34
N LYS A 263 -6.74 -19.45 12.61
CA LYS A 263 -6.25 -20.62 13.33
C LYS A 263 -7.32 -21.71 13.42
N ASP A 264 -8.56 -21.37 13.78
CA ASP A 264 -9.67 -22.32 13.91
C ASP A 264 -10.07 -22.95 12.57
N PHE A 265 -9.85 -22.24 11.45
CA PHE A 265 -10.01 -22.77 10.09
C PHE A 265 -8.81 -23.58 9.58
N GLY A 266 -7.72 -23.67 10.34
CA GLY A 266 -6.54 -24.47 10.00
C GLY A 266 -5.50 -23.75 9.12
N VAL A 267 -5.68 -22.46 8.83
CA VAL A 267 -4.69 -21.66 8.10
C VAL A 267 -3.38 -21.63 8.89
N ASN A 268 -2.24 -21.74 8.22
CA ASN A 268 -0.93 -21.66 8.87
C ASN A 268 -0.64 -20.22 9.33
N ILE A 269 -1.12 -19.88 10.52
CA ILE A 269 -0.97 -18.57 11.14
C ILE A 269 -0.11 -18.64 12.40
N LEU A 270 0.93 -17.80 12.44
CA LEU A 270 1.87 -17.69 13.55
C LEU A 270 1.85 -16.28 14.15
N VAL A 271 2.27 -16.22 15.41
CA VAL A 271 2.58 -14.99 16.12
C VAL A 271 4.08 -14.72 16.00
N ASP A 272 4.47 -13.49 15.72
CA ASP A 272 5.87 -13.11 15.57
C ASP A 272 6.72 -13.29 16.84
N GLY A 273 8.04 -13.39 16.64
CA GLY A 273 9.05 -13.55 17.69
C GLY A 273 9.67 -12.24 18.21
N ASN A 274 9.32 -11.07 17.67
CA ASN A 274 9.94 -9.81 18.06
C ASN A 274 9.45 -9.38 19.45
N LYS A 275 10.39 -9.07 20.36
CA LYS A 275 10.08 -8.56 21.71
C LYS A 275 9.46 -7.16 21.67
N TYR A 276 9.73 -6.40 20.61
CA TYR A 276 9.16 -5.10 20.32
C TYR A 276 7.88 -5.27 19.50
N ASN A 277 7.85 -4.84 18.24
CA ASN A 277 6.70 -5.01 17.37
C ASN A 277 7.14 -5.50 15.99
N MET A 278 6.45 -6.49 15.44
CA MET A 278 6.45 -6.74 14.00
C MET A 278 5.49 -5.75 13.33
N HIS A 279 6.03 -4.65 12.79
CA HIS A 279 5.25 -3.53 12.24
C HIS A 279 5.14 -3.57 10.70
N HIS A 280 5.48 -4.70 10.08
CA HIS A 280 5.22 -4.94 8.66
C HIS A 280 3.72 -4.92 8.34
N LYS A 281 3.43 -4.53 7.10
CA LYS A 281 2.12 -4.54 6.47
C LYS A 281 2.35 -4.90 5.01
N PHE A 282 2.43 -6.19 4.73
CA PHE A 282 2.59 -6.64 3.36
C PHE A 282 1.93 -7.98 3.07
N ILE A 283 1.60 -8.19 1.80
CA ILE A 283 1.14 -9.45 1.23
C ILE A 283 2.03 -9.79 0.04
N ILE A 284 2.51 -11.02 -0.03
CA ILE A 284 3.21 -11.57 -1.18
C ILE A 284 2.30 -12.63 -1.82
N ILE A 285 2.07 -12.53 -3.12
CA ILE A 285 1.26 -13.48 -3.88
C ILE A 285 2.15 -14.15 -4.93
N ASP A 286 2.18 -15.47 -4.92
CA ASP A 286 2.87 -16.34 -5.88
C ASP A 286 4.36 -16.01 -6.09
N SER A 287 4.99 -15.36 -5.10
CA SER A 287 6.35 -14.80 -5.17
C SER A 287 6.56 -13.81 -6.34
N LYS A 288 5.49 -13.17 -6.82
CA LYS A 288 5.51 -12.28 -7.99
C LYS A 288 4.89 -10.91 -7.74
N ILE A 289 3.97 -10.84 -6.79
CA ILE A 289 3.25 -9.60 -6.48
C ILE A 289 3.53 -9.25 -5.03
N ILE A 290 3.89 -8.01 -4.78
CA ILE A 290 4.03 -7.44 -3.43
C ILE A 290 3.01 -6.33 -3.25
N ILE A 291 2.25 -6.39 -2.16
CA ILE A 291 1.40 -5.30 -1.68
C ILE A 291 2.03 -4.79 -0.40
N THR A 292 2.38 -3.51 -0.32
CA THR A 292 2.90 -2.92 0.92
C THR A 292 2.63 -1.42 1.01
N GLY A 293 2.61 -0.90 2.23
CA GLY A 293 2.38 0.51 2.50
C GLY A 293 2.14 0.76 3.99
N SER A 294 1.42 1.84 4.26
CA SER A 294 1.07 2.25 5.61
C SER A 294 -0.18 1.59 6.23
N PRO A 295 -1.18 1.06 5.49
CA PRO A 295 -2.44 0.65 6.11
C PRO A 295 -2.34 -0.69 6.83
N ASN A 296 -2.93 -0.74 8.02
CA ASN A 296 -3.27 -2.01 8.66
C ASN A 296 -4.45 -2.65 7.94
N PHE A 297 -4.57 -3.98 7.99
CA PHE A 297 -5.68 -4.70 7.37
C PHE A 297 -6.93 -4.61 8.22
N SER A 298 -7.58 -3.46 8.15
CA SER A 298 -8.72 -3.05 8.97
C SER A 298 -9.65 -2.14 8.17
N PHE A 299 -10.89 -1.98 8.64
CA PHE A 299 -11.82 -1.02 8.02
C PHE A 299 -11.24 0.40 8.00
N SER A 300 -10.68 0.88 9.13
CA SER A 300 -10.14 2.24 9.23
C SER A 300 -8.97 2.49 8.28
N GLY A 301 -8.08 1.51 8.09
CA GLY A 301 -6.92 1.64 7.21
C GLY A 301 -7.27 1.78 5.73
N TYR A 302 -8.44 1.29 5.29
CA TYR A 302 -8.86 1.43 3.89
C TYR A 302 -10.00 2.44 3.67
N ASN A 303 -10.71 2.85 4.72
CA ASN A 303 -11.93 3.64 4.57
C ASN A 303 -11.95 4.95 5.38
N ARG A 304 -10.96 5.20 6.25
CA ARG A 304 -11.00 6.36 7.16
C ARG A 304 -9.70 7.14 7.27
N ASN A 305 -8.57 6.46 7.47
CA ASN A 305 -7.28 7.13 7.65
C ASN A 305 -6.69 7.57 6.31
N ASP A 306 -5.89 8.63 6.31
CA ASP A 306 -4.99 8.96 5.20
C ASP A 306 -3.86 7.93 5.16
N GLU A 307 -3.83 7.13 4.11
CA GLU A 307 -2.88 6.01 3.96
C GLU A 307 -2.42 5.91 2.53
N ASN A 308 -1.27 5.27 2.29
CA ASN A 308 -0.84 4.94 0.95
C ASN A 308 -0.34 3.50 0.88
N PHE A 309 -0.56 2.85 -0.26
CA PHE A 309 0.06 1.58 -0.56
C PHE A 309 0.32 1.40 -2.04
N LEU A 310 1.19 0.46 -2.35
CA LEU A 310 1.55 0.04 -3.70
C LEU A 310 1.24 -1.44 -3.89
N ILE A 311 0.84 -1.80 -5.10
CA ILE A 311 0.83 -3.18 -5.60
C ILE A 311 1.87 -3.25 -6.72
N ILE A 312 2.90 -4.08 -6.56
CA ILE A 312 4.03 -4.14 -7.50
C ILE A 312 4.17 -5.56 -8.01
N TYR A 313 4.12 -5.71 -9.33
CA TYR A 313 4.21 -6.99 -10.04
C TYR A 313 5.66 -7.22 -10.48
N ASP A 314 6.56 -7.37 -9.50
CA ASP A 314 7.99 -7.55 -9.70
C ASP A 314 8.46 -8.79 -8.90
N GLU A 315 8.78 -9.88 -9.61
CA GLU A 315 9.27 -11.13 -9.01
C GLU A 315 10.58 -10.94 -8.23
N SER A 316 11.50 -10.11 -8.73
CA SER A 316 12.78 -9.84 -8.07
C SER A 316 12.57 -9.12 -6.73
N LEU A 317 11.67 -8.14 -6.70
CA LEU A 317 11.29 -7.46 -5.45
C LEU A 317 10.52 -8.40 -4.52
N ALA A 318 9.56 -9.17 -5.05
CA ALA A 318 8.76 -10.11 -4.27
C ALA A 318 9.64 -11.16 -3.57
N LEU A 319 10.66 -11.69 -4.25
CA LEU A 319 11.62 -12.64 -3.65
C LEU A 319 12.41 -12.05 -2.47
N LYS A 320 12.68 -10.74 -2.45
CA LYS A 320 13.30 -10.08 -1.28
C LYS A 320 12.35 -10.07 -0.08
N PHE A 321 11.08 -9.80 -0.33
CA PHE A 321 10.04 -9.88 0.70
C PHE A 321 9.79 -11.32 1.17
N VAL A 322 9.83 -12.31 0.28
CA VAL A 322 9.75 -13.74 0.65
C VAL A 322 10.87 -14.09 1.62
N LYS A 323 12.10 -13.67 1.31
CA LYS A 323 13.25 -13.92 2.19
C LYS A 323 13.09 -13.30 3.58
N GLU A 324 12.59 -12.07 3.65
CA GLU A 324 12.29 -11.43 4.95
C GLU A 324 11.18 -12.18 5.69
N PHE A 325 10.08 -12.47 4.99
CA PHE A 325 8.94 -13.18 5.55
C PHE A 325 9.34 -14.54 6.12
N ASP A 326 10.04 -15.38 5.34
CA ASP A 326 10.42 -16.73 5.76
C ASP A 326 11.37 -16.71 6.97
N GLY A 327 12.23 -15.68 7.07
CA GLY A 327 13.07 -15.47 8.25
C GLY A 327 12.25 -15.20 9.50
N LEU A 328 11.32 -14.23 9.44
CA LEU A 328 10.45 -13.89 10.56
C LEU A 328 9.47 -15.02 10.92
N PHE A 329 8.95 -15.72 9.90
CA PHE A 329 8.01 -16.81 10.06
C PHE A 329 8.65 -18.02 10.74
N GLY A 330 9.92 -18.33 10.43
CA GLY A 330 10.69 -19.38 11.09
C GLY A 330 10.99 -19.12 12.58
N GLU A 331 10.90 -17.87 13.02
CA GLU A 331 11.00 -17.47 14.44
C GLU A 331 9.61 -17.37 15.12
N GLY A 332 8.53 -17.47 14.35
CA GLY A 332 7.17 -17.38 14.84
C GLY A 332 6.71 -18.64 15.58
N GLU A 333 5.68 -18.50 16.40
CA GLU A 333 5.10 -19.60 17.16
C GLU A 333 3.57 -19.60 17.11
N VAL A 334 2.98 -20.79 17.27
CA VAL A 334 1.54 -20.92 17.52
C VAL A 334 1.31 -20.69 19.01
N VAL A 335 0.47 -19.71 19.33
CA VAL A 335 0.07 -19.37 20.72
C VAL A 335 -1.36 -19.77 20.99
#